data_AF-A0A657B9Q9-F1
#
_entry.id   AF-A0A657B9Q9-F1
#
_cell.length_a   1.000
_cell.length_b   1.000
_cell.length_c   1.000
_cell.angle_alpha   90.00
_cell.angle_beta   90.00
_cell.angle_gamma   90.00
#
_symmetry.space_group_name_H-M   'P 1'
#
loop_
_entity.id
_entity.type
_entity.pdbx_description
1 polymer ?
#
loop_
_entity_poly.entity_id
_entity_poly.type
_entity_poly.pdbx_seq_one_letter_code
_entity_poly.pdbx_strand_id
1 'polypeptide(L)'
;MLDPSLSQQRQCSKTDGLRKYMAKWYPIETCSGVEYARYIVPNFASNTISVAGKEGVMTVISPGESLLESFAQKHPEHDIDQGRRLRLVMPNSFHYMGVEAWKSRYPNAQLFASKKAIKRLNKKGLFDISELQRGIPHMDGRAFWAIPPGHRGGDAWLCMPAGDGWLWVTCDSFLHYPRMSNQPVARIIQRVMGAAPGLKLSRVIKYLLMSDRTAFKSWCTKFIAEHPPSILLPSHGEPLLSEQLSNQLQALIDDRL
;
A
#
# COMPACT_ATOMS: atom_id res chain seq x y z
N MET A 1 -51.51 7.88 47.51
CA MET A 1 -51.75 7.78 46.06
C MET A 1 -50.63 8.52 45.35
N LEU A 2 -49.63 7.79 44.89
CA LEU A 2 -48.60 8.25 43.95
C LEU A 2 -48.42 7.12 42.94
N ASP A 3 -48.48 7.49 41.67
CA ASP A 3 -48.63 6.67 40.47
C ASP A 3 -47.42 5.73 40.22
N PRO A 4 -47.60 4.41 39.99
CA PRO A 4 -46.48 3.48 39.76
C PRO A 4 -45.93 3.46 38.32
N SER A 5 -46.35 4.35 37.42
CA SER A 5 -46.03 4.25 35.98
C SER A 5 -44.67 4.85 35.53
N LEU A 6 -43.78 5.27 36.43
CA LEU A 6 -42.53 5.95 36.07
C LEU A 6 -41.22 5.16 36.28
N SER A 7 -41.27 3.83 36.42
CA SER A 7 -40.06 2.99 36.57
C SER A 7 -39.77 2.02 35.41
N GLN A 8 -40.38 2.21 34.23
CA GLN A 8 -40.11 1.39 33.04
C GLN A 8 -39.76 2.23 31.79
N GLN A 9 -38.83 3.18 31.90
CA GLN A 9 -38.17 3.76 30.73
C GLN A 9 -36.68 4.03 31.00
N ARG A 10 -35.93 2.98 31.31
CA ARG A 10 -34.46 2.96 31.16
C ARG A 10 -33.99 1.61 30.60
N GLN A 11 -34.49 1.28 29.42
CA GLN A 11 -33.79 0.43 28.47
C GLN A 11 -33.59 1.26 27.21
N CYS A 12 -32.70 2.25 27.32
CA CYS A 12 -32.18 2.94 26.15
C CYS A 12 -31.31 1.93 25.40
N SER A 13 -31.78 1.53 24.22
CA SER A 13 -31.14 0.60 23.30
C SER A 13 -29.71 1.07 22.99
N LYS A 14 -28.73 0.36 23.56
CA LYS A 14 -27.29 0.49 23.22
C LYS A 14 -26.96 -0.14 21.86
N THR A 15 -27.76 0.10 20.83
CA THR A 15 -27.53 -0.52 19.51
C THR A 15 -27.65 0.42 18.31
N ASP A 16 -27.96 1.70 18.48
CA ASP A 16 -28.11 2.65 17.35
C ASP A 16 -27.15 3.86 17.42
N GLY A 17 -25.85 3.60 17.57
CA GLY A 17 -24.86 4.69 17.79
C GLY A 17 -23.55 4.63 17.03
N LEU A 18 -23.28 3.60 16.22
CA LEU A 18 -22.04 3.51 15.43
C LEU A 18 -22.35 2.89 14.07
N ARG A 19 -22.78 3.70 13.10
CA ARG A 19 -22.33 3.46 11.72
C ARG A 19 -20.81 3.63 11.77
N LYS A 20 -20.10 2.53 12.01
CA LYS A 20 -18.65 2.43 11.86
C LYS A 20 -18.37 2.93 10.45
N TYR A 21 -17.83 4.13 10.30
CA TYR A 21 -17.50 4.68 8.98
C TYR A 21 -16.56 3.69 8.31
N MET A 22 -17.09 2.96 7.34
CA MET A 22 -16.31 1.97 6.62
C MET A 22 -15.32 2.70 5.73
N ALA A 23 -14.08 2.21 5.71
CA ALA A 23 -13.05 2.83 4.92
C ALA A 23 -13.40 2.75 3.43
N LYS A 24 -13.35 3.90 2.77
CA LYS A 24 -13.66 4.04 1.35
C LYS A 24 -12.48 3.58 0.50
N TRP A 25 -12.80 2.78 -0.51
CA TRP A 25 -11.88 2.39 -1.60
C TRP A 25 -12.05 3.34 -2.77
N TYR A 26 -10.94 3.79 -3.35
CA TYR A 26 -10.90 4.76 -4.43
C TYR A 26 -10.30 4.10 -5.68
N PRO A 27 -11.01 4.10 -6.82
CA PRO A 27 -10.46 3.57 -8.05
C PRO A 27 -9.34 4.46 -8.60
N ILE A 28 -8.41 3.85 -9.33
CA ILE A 28 -7.50 4.57 -10.23
C ILE A 28 -8.17 4.59 -11.60
N GLU A 29 -8.74 5.73 -11.99
CA GLU A 29 -9.66 5.84 -13.14
C GLU A 29 -9.10 5.29 -14.46
N THR A 30 -7.81 5.46 -14.69
CA THR A 30 -7.10 5.02 -15.89
C THR A 30 -6.56 3.58 -15.82
N CYS A 31 -6.74 2.89 -14.68
CA CYS A 31 -6.30 1.52 -14.44
C CYS A 31 -7.46 0.67 -13.91
N SER A 32 -8.27 0.14 -14.84
CA SER A 32 -9.40 -0.72 -14.48
C SER A 32 -8.98 -1.88 -13.59
N GLY A 33 -9.71 -2.07 -12.48
CA GLY A 33 -9.43 -3.10 -11.49
C GLY A 33 -8.37 -2.73 -10.45
N VAL A 34 -7.84 -1.50 -10.45
CA VAL A 34 -6.94 -1.00 -9.40
C VAL A 34 -7.69 -0.04 -8.48
N GLU A 35 -7.63 -0.29 -7.18
CA GLU A 35 -8.16 0.62 -6.17
C GLU A 35 -7.18 0.77 -5.00
N TYR A 36 -7.34 1.84 -4.23
CA TYR A 36 -6.59 2.03 -3.00
C TYR A 36 -7.48 2.52 -1.86
N ALA A 37 -7.09 2.20 -0.64
CA ALA A 37 -7.70 2.73 0.57
C ALA A 37 -6.61 3.05 1.59
N ARG A 38 -6.80 4.14 2.33
CA ARG A 38 -5.85 4.57 3.35
C ARG A 38 -6.18 3.91 4.69
N TYR A 39 -5.14 3.39 5.34
CA TYR A 39 -5.18 2.94 6.73
C TYR A 39 -4.16 3.69 7.58
N ILE A 40 -4.36 3.63 8.90
CA ILE A 40 -3.52 4.29 9.89
C ILE A 40 -2.93 3.22 10.80
N VAL A 41 -1.62 3.30 11.00
CA VAL A 41 -0.90 2.60 12.07
C VAL A 41 -0.35 3.65 13.03
N PRO A 42 0.11 3.29 14.24
CA PRO A 42 0.66 4.28 15.16
C PRO A 42 1.71 5.18 14.48
N ASN A 43 1.41 6.49 14.43
CA ASN A 43 2.23 7.57 13.84
C ASN A 43 2.33 7.65 12.31
N PHE A 44 1.75 6.71 11.55
CA PHE A 44 1.86 6.69 10.08
C PHE A 44 0.53 6.39 9.41
N ALA A 45 0.34 6.97 8.22
CA ALA A 45 -0.73 6.61 7.32
C ALA A 45 -0.14 5.97 6.08
N SER A 46 -0.74 4.86 5.65
CA SER A 46 -0.33 4.09 4.49
C SER A 46 -1.52 3.73 3.61
N ASN A 47 -1.26 3.35 2.37
CA ASN A 47 -2.26 2.88 1.43
C ASN A 47 -2.18 1.35 1.33
N THR A 48 -3.34 0.70 1.39
CA THR A 48 -3.54 -0.64 0.83
C THR A 48 -3.98 -0.46 -0.61
N ILE A 49 -3.46 -1.29 -1.52
CA ILE A 49 -3.84 -1.31 -2.92
C ILE A 49 -4.49 -2.66 -3.21
N SER A 50 -5.65 -2.68 -3.86
CA SER A 50 -6.24 -3.89 -4.43
C SER A 50 -6.11 -3.85 -5.94
N VAL A 51 -5.78 -5.01 -6.52
CA VAL A 51 -5.68 -5.19 -7.97
C VAL A 51 -6.44 -6.46 -8.33
N ALA A 52 -7.43 -6.32 -9.21
CA ALA A 52 -8.23 -7.42 -9.74
C ALA A 52 -7.53 -8.09 -10.95
N GLY A 53 -7.45 -9.41 -10.94
CA GLY A 53 -6.89 -10.25 -12.00
C GLY A 53 -7.96 -11.14 -12.64
N LYS A 54 -7.54 -12.05 -13.54
CA LYS A 54 -8.44 -13.08 -14.10
C LYS A 54 -8.99 -14.02 -13.04
N GLU A 55 -10.10 -14.66 -13.40
CA GLU A 55 -10.71 -15.77 -12.65
C GLU A 55 -11.06 -15.42 -11.20
N GLY A 56 -11.24 -14.13 -10.91
CA GLY A 56 -11.52 -13.63 -9.57
C GLY A 56 -10.32 -13.65 -8.63
N VAL A 57 -9.09 -13.74 -9.15
CA VAL A 57 -7.88 -13.56 -8.35
C VAL A 57 -7.72 -12.09 -7.97
N MET A 58 -7.50 -11.82 -6.69
CA MET A 58 -7.27 -10.49 -6.16
C MET A 58 -5.89 -10.39 -5.53
N THR A 59 -5.14 -9.34 -5.84
CA THR A 59 -3.88 -9.02 -5.17
C THR A 59 -4.08 -7.82 -4.27
N VAL A 60 -3.77 -7.97 -2.98
CA VAL A 60 -3.84 -6.91 -1.98
C VAL A 60 -2.42 -6.59 -1.51
N ILE A 61 -1.96 -5.37 -1.78
CA ILE A 61 -0.62 -4.89 -1.48
C ILE A 61 -0.69 -4.03 -0.22
N SER A 62 0.22 -4.29 0.73
CA SER A 62 0.30 -3.58 2.02
C SER A 62 -1.01 -3.69 2.83
N PRO A 63 -1.49 -4.92 3.17
CA PRO A 63 -2.80 -5.13 3.76
C PRO A 63 -2.93 -4.49 5.15
N GLY A 64 -3.62 -3.35 5.22
CA GLY A 64 -3.99 -2.67 6.46
C GLY A 64 -5.16 -3.38 7.17
N GLU A 65 -5.01 -3.67 8.46
CA GLU A 65 -6.03 -4.37 9.27
C GLU A 65 -7.38 -3.65 9.28
N SER A 66 -7.38 -2.32 9.45
CA SER A 66 -8.60 -1.52 9.54
C SER A 66 -9.45 -1.52 8.25
N LEU A 67 -8.92 -2.07 7.15
CA LEU A 67 -9.56 -2.15 5.85
C LEU A 67 -10.17 -3.53 5.56
N LEU A 68 -9.91 -4.51 6.43
CA LEU A 68 -10.35 -5.90 6.24
C LEU A 68 -11.87 -5.99 6.08
N GLU A 69 -12.63 -5.29 6.92
CA GLU A 69 -14.09 -5.35 6.87
C GLU A 69 -14.68 -4.68 5.63
N SER A 70 -14.15 -3.53 5.20
CA SER A 70 -14.63 -2.88 3.97
C SER A 70 -14.20 -3.61 2.71
N PHE A 71 -13.05 -4.29 2.74
CA PHE A 71 -12.66 -5.22 1.69
C PHE A 71 -13.64 -6.40 1.60
N ALA A 72 -13.93 -7.06 2.72
CA ALA A 72 -14.80 -8.23 2.75
C ALA A 72 -16.23 -7.93 2.28
N GLN A 73 -16.79 -6.78 2.67
CA GLN A 73 -18.10 -6.35 2.19
C GLN A 73 -18.11 -6.12 0.68
N LYS A 74 -17.02 -5.59 0.13
CA LYS A 74 -16.89 -5.29 -1.30
C LYS A 74 -16.62 -6.56 -2.13
N HIS A 75 -15.90 -7.51 -1.55
CA HIS A 75 -15.45 -8.75 -2.19
C HIS A 75 -15.87 -10.00 -1.38
N PRO A 76 -17.19 -10.21 -1.18
CA PRO A 76 -17.69 -11.31 -0.35
C PRO A 76 -17.32 -12.70 -0.90
N GLU A 77 -16.99 -12.81 -2.18
CA GLU A 77 -16.53 -14.04 -2.83
C GLU A 77 -15.27 -14.64 -2.17
N HIS A 78 -14.43 -13.81 -1.53
CA HIS A 78 -13.24 -14.27 -0.83
C HIS A 78 -13.52 -14.83 0.57
N ASP A 79 -14.64 -14.48 1.19
CA ASP A 79 -15.08 -15.16 2.41
C ASP A 79 -15.57 -16.57 2.08
N ILE A 80 -16.28 -16.71 0.96
CA ILE A 80 -16.81 -18.01 0.48
C ILE A 80 -15.67 -18.98 0.17
N ASP A 81 -14.64 -18.53 -0.54
CA ASP A 81 -13.49 -19.37 -0.89
C ASP A 81 -12.37 -19.37 0.17
N GLN A 82 -12.60 -18.73 1.32
CA GLN A 82 -11.65 -18.57 2.43
C GLN A 82 -10.29 -17.97 2.00
N GLY A 83 -10.29 -17.13 0.96
CA GLY A 83 -9.13 -16.45 0.42
C GLY A 83 -8.30 -17.26 -0.56
N ARG A 84 -8.78 -18.39 -1.11
CA ARG A 84 -8.01 -19.20 -2.07
C ARG A 84 -7.54 -18.41 -3.29
N ARG A 85 -8.31 -17.40 -3.69
CA ARG A 85 -7.99 -16.50 -4.81
C ARG A 85 -7.40 -15.17 -4.36
N LEU A 86 -6.99 -15.05 -3.09
CA LEU A 86 -6.41 -13.85 -2.52
C LEU A 86 -4.89 -13.97 -2.39
N ARG A 87 -4.18 -12.97 -2.92
CA ARG A 87 -2.73 -12.82 -2.81
C ARG A 87 -2.42 -11.60 -1.96
N LEU A 88 -1.83 -11.80 -0.79
CA LEU A 88 -1.41 -10.73 0.10
C LEU A 88 0.07 -10.45 -0.14
N VAL A 89 0.37 -9.22 -0.57
CA VAL A 89 1.73 -8.78 -0.85
C VAL A 89 2.20 -7.85 0.27
N MET A 90 3.32 -8.19 0.88
CA MET A 90 4.08 -7.29 1.73
C MET A 90 5.13 -6.61 0.85
N PRO A 91 4.90 -5.35 0.41
CA PRO A 91 5.76 -4.72 -0.59
C PRO A 91 7.18 -4.45 -0.06
N ASN A 92 7.36 -4.46 1.26
CA ASN A 92 8.67 -4.55 1.91
C ASN A 92 8.53 -5.18 3.31
N SER A 93 9.65 -5.29 4.05
CA SER A 93 9.66 -5.89 5.40
C SER A 93 8.98 -5.07 6.52
N PHE A 94 8.44 -3.89 6.24
CA PHE A 94 7.81 -2.98 7.21
C PHE A 94 6.29 -2.89 7.04
N HIS A 95 5.77 -3.25 5.87
CA HIS A 95 4.34 -3.20 5.54
C HIS A 95 3.65 -4.56 5.74
N TYR A 96 3.65 -5.06 6.98
CA TYR A 96 3.11 -6.38 7.32
C TYR A 96 2.10 -6.40 8.47
N MET A 97 1.87 -5.28 9.15
CA MET A 97 1.15 -5.26 10.43
C MET A 97 -0.29 -5.78 10.36
N GLY A 98 -0.98 -5.68 9.22
CA GLY A 98 -2.33 -6.26 9.09
C GLY A 98 -2.36 -7.70 8.60
N VAL A 99 -1.24 -8.28 8.18
CA VAL A 99 -1.22 -9.62 7.52
C VAL A 99 -1.83 -10.70 8.41
N GLU A 100 -1.58 -10.66 9.73
CA GLU A 100 -2.13 -11.65 10.66
C GLU A 100 -3.66 -11.62 10.71
N ALA A 101 -4.27 -10.43 10.82
CA ALA A 101 -5.72 -10.27 10.79
C ALA A 101 -6.31 -10.74 9.45
N TRP A 102 -5.65 -10.41 8.35
CA TRP A 102 -6.07 -10.86 7.02
C TRP A 102 -5.96 -12.39 6.88
N LYS A 103 -4.90 -13.03 7.39
CA LYS A 103 -4.76 -14.50 7.39
C LYS A 103 -5.73 -15.19 8.34
N SER A 104 -6.12 -14.55 9.44
CA SER A 104 -7.15 -15.08 10.34
C SER A 104 -8.52 -15.15 9.66
N ARG A 105 -8.87 -14.18 8.80
CA ARG A 105 -10.11 -14.20 8.02
C ARG A 105 -10.00 -15.07 6.76
N TYR A 106 -8.86 -14.99 6.08
CA TYR A 106 -8.57 -15.64 4.80
C TYR A 106 -7.43 -16.67 4.97
N PRO A 107 -7.70 -17.82 5.61
CA PRO A 107 -6.66 -18.79 5.95
C PRO A 107 -5.95 -19.35 4.70
N ASN A 108 -6.62 -19.39 3.55
CA ASN A 108 -6.04 -19.88 2.29
C ASN A 108 -5.37 -18.79 1.45
N ALA A 109 -5.32 -17.54 1.91
CA ALA A 109 -4.63 -16.48 1.20
C ALA A 109 -3.12 -16.76 1.12
N GLN A 110 -2.58 -16.52 -0.07
CA GLN A 110 -1.17 -16.71 -0.37
C GLN A 110 -0.37 -15.47 0.00
N LEU A 111 0.80 -15.64 0.62
CA LEU A 111 1.67 -14.53 1.00
C LEU A 111 2.81 -14.36 0.00
N PHE A 112 3.12 -13.12 -0.35
CA PHE A 112 4.19 -12.77 -1.28
C PHE A 112 5.04 -11.60 -0.78
N ALA A 113 6.35 -11.67 -1.00
CA ALA A 113 7.28 -10.56 -0.77
C ALA A 113 8.55 -10.70 -1.62
N SER A 114 9.38 -9.66 -1.67
CA SER A 114 10.72 -9.80 -2.25
C SER A 114 11.59 -10.74 -1.42
N LYS A 115 12.56 -11.42 -2.05
CA LYS A 115 13.54 -12.29 -1.36
C LYS A 115 14.18 -11.63 -0.14
N LYS A 116 14.51 -10.35 -0.26
CA LYS A 116 15.15 -9.57 0.80
C LYS A 116 14.19 -9.28 1.97
N ALA A 117 12.91 -9.04 1.68
CA ALA A 117 11.89 -8.84 2.68
C ALA A 117 11.57 -10.14 3.44
N ILE A 118 11.47 -11.29 2.74
CA ILE A 118 11.15 -12.61 3.33
C ILE A 118 12.05 -12.91 4.54
N LYS A 119 13.36 -12.72 4.42
CA LYS A 119 14.30 -12.98 5.52
C LYS A 119 13.95 -12.21 6.82
N ARG A 120 13.45 -10.99 6.69
CA ARG A 120 13.06 -10.15 7.84
C ARG A 120 11.66 -10.51 8.34
N LEU A 121 10.73 -10.78 7.43
CA LEU A 121 9.36 -11.18 7.75
C LEU A 121 9.32 -12.52 8.52
N ASN A 122 10.16 -13.48 8.16
CA ASN A 122 10.31 -14.74 8.90
C ASN A 122 10.76 -14.51 10.35
N LYS A 123 11.65 -13.54 10.60
CA LYS A 123 12.05 -13.15 11.96
C LYS A 123 10.94 -12.46 12.75
N LYS A 124 9.88 -12.01 12.07
CA LYS A 124 8.67 -11.43 12.68
C LYS A 124 7.55 -12.47 12.86
N GLY A 125 7.80 -13.74 12.55
CA GLY A 125 6.83 -14.82 12.72
C GLY A 125 5.91 -15.05 11.52
N LEU A 126 6.17 -14.41 10.38
CA LEU A 126 5.42 -14.66 9.14
C LEU A 126 6.15 -15.71 8.30
N PHE A 127 5.47 -16.80 7.96
CA PHE A 127 6.04 -17.93 7.21
C PHE A 127 5.24 -18.20 5.92
N ASP A 128 5.67 -19.19 5.13
CA ASP A 128 5.03 -19.60 3.87
C ASP A 128 4.87 -18.47 2.85
N ILE A 129 5.88 -17.59 2.79
CA ILE A 129 5.92 -16.45 1.89
C ILE A 129 6.61 -16.85 0.59
N SER A 130 5.89 -16.73 -0.52
CA SER A 130 6.43 -16.92 -1.87
C SER A 130 7.24 -15.70 -2.32
N GLU A 131 8.35 -15.94 -3.01
CA GLU A 131 9.17 -14.88 -3.58
C GLU A 131 8.48 -14.22 -4.78
N LEU A 132 8.37 -12.90 -4.75
CA LEU A 132 8.07 -12.09 -5.92
C LEU A 132 9.28 -12.10 -6.85
N GLN A 133 9.13 -12.70 -8.02
CA GLN A 133 10.18 -12.75 -9.03
C GLN A 133 10.04 -11.59 -10.03
N ARG A 134 11.17 -10.97 -10.37
CA ARG A 134 11.21 -9.87 -11.34
C ARG A 134 10.80 -10.38 -12.72
N GLY A 135 9.97 -9.60 -13.42
CA GLY A 135 9.68 -9.82 -14.84
C GLY A 135 8.83 -11.06 -15.13
N ILE A 136 8.39 -11.79 -14.10
CA ILE A 136 7.33 -12.78 -14.26
C ILE A 136 6.03 -12.00 -14.39
N PRO A 137 5.31 -12.14 -15.52
CA PRO A 137 4.05 -11.45 -15.69
C PRO A 137 3.07 -11.92 -14.62
N HIS A 138 2.59 -10.96 -13.84
CA HIS A 138 1.47 -11.13 -12.93
C HIS A 138 0.22 -10.59 -13.61
N MET A 139 -0.94 -11.16 -13.26
CA MET A 139 -2.23 -10.62 -13.68
C MET A 139 -2.34 -10.51 -15.21
N ASP A 140 -2.43 -11.68 -15.85
CA ASP A 140 -2.76 -11.82 -17.27
C ASP A 140 -1.72 -11.33 -18.26
N GLY A 141 -0.48 -11.15 -17.81
CA GLY A 141 0.56 -10.55 -18.66
C GLY A 141 0.60 -9.03 -18.62
N ARG A 142 -0.34 -8.37 -17.92
CA ARG A 142 -0.49 -6.91 -17.92
C ARG A 142 0.35 -6.22 -16.86
N ALA A 143 0.77 -6.91 -15.81
CA ALA A 143 1.58 -6.32 -14.76
C ALA A 143 2.82 -7.16 -14.48
N PHE A 144 3.83 -6.56 -13.89
CA PHE A 144 4.99 -7.29 -13.39
C PHE A 144 5.52 -6.65 -12.12
N TRP A 145 6.28 -7.43 -11.36
CA TRP A 145 6.99 -6.92 -10.19
C TRP A 145 8.39 -6.44 -10.56
N ALA A 146 8.71 -5.22 -10.17
CA ALA A 146 10.06 -4.68 -10.20
C ALA A 146 10.64 -4.71 -8.79
N ILE A 147 11.87 -5.19 -8.65
CA ILE A 147 12.57 -5.28 -7.36
C ILE A 147 13.76 -4.31 -7.41
N PRO A 148 13.60 -3.04 -6.97
CA PRO A 148 14.70 -2.09 -6.97
C PRO A 148 15.85 -2.59 -6.08
N PRO A 149 17.12 -2.48 -6.55
CA PRO A 149 18.27 -2.77 -5.72
C PRO A 149 18.42 -1.70 -4.64
N GLY A 150 19.32 -1.93 -3.69
CA GLY A 150 19.69 -0.88 -2.74
C GLY A 150 18.67 -0.60 -1.63
N HIS A 151 17.42 -1.05 -1.68
CA HIS A 151 16.47 -0.87 -0.56
C HIS A 151 16.67 -1.93 0.55
N ARG A 152 16.90 -1.51 1.80
CA ARG A 152 17.14 -2.37 2.97
C ARG A 152 15.92 -3.22 3.32
N GLY A 153 14.72 -2.68 3.14
CA GLY A 153 13.46 -3.38 3.39
C GLY A 153 13.10 -4.41 2.30
N GLY A 154 13.83 -4.44 1.18
CA GLY A 154 13.47 -5.26 0.03
C GLY A 154 12.19 -4.75 -0.63
N ASP A 155 12.22 -3.50 -1.11
CA ASP A 155 11.06 -2.89 -1.77
C ASP A 155 10.69 -3.66 -3.05
N ALA A 156 9.40 -3.73 -3.34
CA ALA A 156 8.82 -4.39 -4.51
C ALA A 156 7.74 -3.49 -5.09
N TRP A 157 7.85 -3.18 -6.38
CA TRP A 157 6.92 -2.31 -7.08
C TRP A 157 6.08 -3.11 -8.06
N LEU A 158 4.77 -2.85 -8.07
CA LEU A 158 3.92 -3.35 -9.15
C LEU A 158 3.92 -2.31 -10.27
N CYS A 159 4.22 -2.76 -11.48
CA CYS A 159 4.21 -1.93 -12.67
C CYS A 159 3.18 -2.48 -13.66
N MET A 160 2.33 -1.61 -14.19
CA MET A 160 1.32 -1.98 -15.19
C MET A 160 1.04 -0.82 -16.16
N PRO A 161 0.69 -1.09 -17.43
CA PRO A 161 0.30 -0.07 -18.38
C PRO A 161 -0.91 0.75 -17.90
N ALA A 162 -0.90 2.04 -18.18
CA ALA A 162 -1.91 3.01 -17.79
C ALA A 162 -2.03 4.12 -18.86
N GLY A 163 -2.95 3.95 -19.81
CA GLY A 163 -3.03 4.81 -21.00
C GLY A 163 -1.73 4.79 -21.79
N ASP A 164 -1.17 5.97 -22.05
CA ASP A 164 0.10 6.15 -22.78
C ASP A 164 1.36 6.00 -21.91
N GLY A 165 1.21 5.64 -20.63
CA GLY A 165 2.32 5.49 -19.68
C GLY A 165 2.15 4.28 -18.78
N TRP A 166 2.81 4.35 -17.62
CA TRP A 166 2.79 3.28 -16.63
C TRP A 166 2.24 3.76 -15.28
N LEU A 167 1.47 2.89 -14.63
CA LEU A 167 1.22 2.96 -13.20
C LEU A 167 2.36 2.27 -12.46
N TRP A 168 2.95 3.00 -11.52
CA TRP A 168 3.90 2.46 -10.55
C TRP A 168 3.26 2.44 -9.17
N VAL A 169 3.00 1.25 -8.63
CA VAL A 169 2.68 1.06 -7.22
C VAL A 169 3.99 0.85 -6.47
N THR A 170 4.38 1.82 -5.64
CA THR A 170 5.66 1.78 -4.91
C THR A 170 5.42 1.75 -3.41
N CYS A 171 6.42 1.33 -2.63
CA CYS A 171 6.32 1.38 -1.18
C CYS A 171 6.99 2.63 -0.62
N ASP A 172 8.17 2.45 -0.04
CA ASP A 172 8.95 3.47 0.64
C ASP A 172 9.96 4.15 -0.29
N SER A 173 9.98 3.85 -1.59
CA SER A 173 10.93 4.50 -2.48
C SER A 173 10.57 5.96 -2.79
N PHE A 174 9.28 6.24 -2.94
CA PHE A 174 8.74 7.57 -3.19
C PHE A 174 7.55 7.85 -2.28
N LEU A 175 7.43 9.10 -1.85
CA LEU A 175 6.31 9.59 -1.07
C LEU A 175 5.62 10.72 -1.83
N HIS A 176 4.31 10.86 -1.69
CA HIS A 176 3.60 12.00 -2.25
C HIS A 176 2.56 12.55 -1.28
N TYR A 177 2.95 13.51 -0.46
CA TYR A 177 2.03 14.19 0.45
C TYR A 177 1.75 15.60 -0.09
N PRO A 178 0.59 15.88 -0.74
CA PRO A 178 0.33 17.19 -1.36
C PRO A 178 0.44 18.37 -0.40
N ARG A 179 0.18 18.10 0.89
CA ARG A 179 0.27 19.06 1.98
C ARG A 179 0.97 18.45 3.19
N MET A 180 1.47 19.33 4.05
CA MET A 180 1.95 18.96 5.38
C MET A 180 0.79 18.48 6.27
N SER A 181 1.11 17.69 7.29
CA SER A 181 0.15 17.27 8.30
C SER A 181 -0.39 18.46 9.08
N ASN A 182 -1.69 18.39 9.40
CA ASN A 182 -2.34 19.33 10.30
C ASN A 182 -1.94 19.12 11.77
N GLN A 183 -1.40 17.94 12.11
CA GLN A 183 -0.92 17.63 13.46
C GLN A 183 0.48 18.23 13.70
N PRO A 184 0.70 19.03 14.76
CA PRO A 184 1.96 19.76 14.97
C PRO A 184 3.21 18.86 15.01
N VAL A 185 3.15 17.75 15.75
CA VAL A 185 4.29 16.81 15.88
C VAL A 185 4.60 16.14 14.53
N ALA A 186 3.59 15.60 13.86
CA ALA A 186 3.75 15.00 12.53
C ALA A 186 4.27 16.01 11.50
N ARG A 187 3.84 17.28 11.58
CA ARG A 187 4.32 18.38 10.72
C ARG A 187 5.81 18.65 10.92
N ILE A 188 6.27 18.71 12.18
CA ILE A 188 7.69 18.89 12.50
C ILE A 188 8.50 17.72 11.94
N ILE A 189 8.06 16.49 12.20
CA ILE A 189 8.68 15.26 11.71
C ILE A 189 8.76 15.26 10.17
N GLN A 190 7.66 15.56 9.48
CA GLN A 190 7.63 15.64 8.01
C GLN A 190 8.59 16.70 7.45
N ARG A 191 8.72 17.85 8.12
CA ARG A 191 9.61 18.93 7.69
C ARG A 191 11.07 18.53 7.85
N VAL A 192 11.44 17.99 9.01
CA VAL A 192 12.82 17.53 9.31
C VAL A 192 13.24 16.41 8.37
N MET A 193 12.34 15.46 8.10
CA MET A 193 12.60 14.32 7.23
C MET A 193 12.50 14.65 5.74
N GLY A 194 12.00 15.84 5.38
CA GLY A 194 11.71 16.23 4.01
C GLY A 194 10.72 15.28 3.33
N ALA A 195 9.71 14.81 4.08
CA ALA A 195 8.72 13.83 3.63
C ALA A 195 7.47 14.50 3.00
N ALA A 196 7.28 15.79 3.21
CA ALA A 196 6.19 16.60 2.64
C ALA A 196 6.64 18.08 2.53
N PRO A 197 5.96 18.94 1.75
CA PRO A 197 4.88 18.64 0.80
C PRO A 197 5.41 18.23 -0.60
N GLY A 198 4.55 17.61 -1.40
CA GLY A 198 4.80 17.19 -2.78
C GLY A 198 5.44 15.80 -2.90
N LEU A 199 5.94 15.51 -4.11
CA LEU A 199 6.68 14.29 -4.43
C LEU A 199 8.06 14.32 -3.76
N LYS A 200 8.42 13.26 -3.03
CA LYS A 200 9.65 13.19 -2.24
C LYS A 200 10.32 11.83 -2.28
N LEU A 201 11.65 11.87 -2.29
CA LEU A 201 12.53 10.82 -1.79
C LEU A 201 13.02 11.34 -0.42
N SER A 202 12.42 10.83 0.65
CA SER A 202 12.63 11.38 1.99
C SER A 202 14.06 11.11 2.49
N ARG A 203 14.51 11.92 3.45
CA ARG A 203 15.82 11.71 4.09
C ARG A 203 15.85 10.40 4.88
N VAL A 204 14.72 9.97 5.44
CA VAL A 204 14.60 8.63 6.08
C VAL A 204 14.87 7.53 5.07
N ILE A 205 14.29 7.66 3.87
CA ILE A 205 14.51 6.69 2.81
C ILE A 205 16.00 6.68 2.44
N LYS A 206 16.57 7.85 2.15
CA LYS A 206 17.98 8.01 1.76
C LYS A 206 18.98 7.46 2.79
N TYR A 207 18.78 7.72 4.09
CA TYR A 207 19.76 7.39 5.13
C TYR A 207 19.49 6.08 5.86
N LEU A 208 18.23 5.70 6.05
CA LEU A 208 17.85 4.55 6.87
C LEU A 208 17.37 3.36 6.03
N LEU A 209 16.71 3.60 4.90
CA LEU A 209 16.13 2.53 4.07
C LEU A 209 16.95 2.22 2.82
N MET A 210 17.88 3.07 2.40
CA MET A 210 18.79 2.77 1.29
C MET A 210 20.15 2.27 1.80
N SER A 211 20.53 1.07 1.36
CA SER A 211 21.87 0.47 1.51
C SER A 211 22.82 0.77 0.36
N ASP A 212 22.31 0.99 -0.85
CA ASP A 212 23.13 1.28 -2.03
C ASP A 212 22.41 2.30 -2.92
N ARG A 213 22.86 3.55 -2.85
CA ARG A 213 22.23 4.68 -3.54
C ARG A 213 22.60 4.72 -5.00
N THR A 214 23.85 4.38 -5.32
CA THR A 214 24.36 4.38 -6.69
C THR A 214 23.66 3.30 -7.52
N ALA A 215 23.52 2.09 -6.96
CA ALA A 215 22.78 1.02 -7.64
C ALA A 215 21.30 1.38 -7.80
N PHE A 216 20.65 1.94 -6.78
CA PHE A 216 19.25 2.36 -6.90
C PHE A 216 19.08 3.50 -7.91
N LYS A 217 19.93 4.53 -7.91
CA LYS A 217 19.90 5.63 -8.87
C LYS A 217 20.04 5.12 -10.30
N SER A 218 21.10 4.37 -10.57
CA SER A 218 21.37 3.80 -11.89
C SER A 218 20.22 2.92 -12.37
N TRP A 219 19.71 2.05 -11.49
CA TRP A 219 18.57 1.20 -11.78
C TRP A 219 17.31 2.02 -12.08
N CYS A 220 16.99 3.00 -11.23
CA CYS A 220 15.75 3.75 -11.33
C CYS A 220 15.75 4.66 -12.57
N THR A 221 16.87 5.30 -12.91
CA THR A 221 16.98 6.08 -14.15
C THR A 221 16.78 5.21 -15.39
N LYS A 222 17.39 4.02 -15.42
CA LYS A 222 17.13 3.06 -16.51
C LYS A 222 15.66 2.62 -16.53
N PHE A 223 15.08 2.37 -15.36
CA PHE A 223 13.70 1.90 -15.22
C PHE A 223 12.66 2.96 -15.63
N ILE A 224 12.92 4.25 -15.36
CA ILE A 224 12.10 5.38 -15.85
C ILE A 224 12.10 5.39 -17.39
N ALA A 225 13.25 5.19 -18.01
CA ALA A 225 13.35 5.17 -19.47
C ALA A 225 12.63 3.97 -20.11
N GLU A 226 12.69 2.80 -19.48
CA GLU A 226 12.04 1.58 -19.97
C GLU A 226 10.52 1.56 -19.72
N HIS A 227 10.07 2.15 -18.62
CA HIS A 227 8.68 2.10 -18.17
C HIS A 227 8.19 3.47 -17.68
N PRO A 228 8.10 4.49 -18.57
CA PRO A 228 7.85 5.87 -18.17
C PRO A 228 6.52 6.00 -17.41
N PRO A 229 6.55 6.38 -16.11
CA PRO A 229 5.33 6.46 -15.34
C PRO A 229 4.53 7.71 -15.71
N SER A 230 3.21 7.54 -15.78
CA SER A 230 2.20 8.60 -15.80
C SER A 230 1.41 8.67 -14.49
N ILE A 231 1.49 7.60 -13.67
CA ILE A 231 0.83 7.49 -12.37
C ILE A 231 1.79 6.88 -11.34
N LEU A 232 1.91 7.53 -10.19
CA LEU A 232 2.58 6.99 -9.01
C LEU A 232 1.54 6.76 -7.91
N LEU A 233 1.44 5.52 -7.43
CA LEU A 233 0.66 5.15 -6.26
C LEU A 233 1.62 4.69 -5.15
N PRO A 234 2.08 5.61 -4.28
CA PRO A 234 2.98 5.24 -3.20
C PRO A 234 2.21 4.61 -2.04
N SER A 235 2.89 3.79 -1.23
CA SER A 235 2.32 3.31 0.03
C SER A 235 2.10 4.45 1.02
N HIS A 236 2.74 5.60 0.84
CA HIS A 236 2.65 6.75 1.73
C HIS A 236 2.34 8.03 0.95
N GLY A 237 1.13 8.56 1.13
CA GLY A 237 0.67 9.76 0.46
C GLY A 237 -0.57 9.55 -0.41
N GLU A 238 -0.84 10.51 -1.29
CA GLU A 238 -1.87 10.44 -2.31
C GLU A 238 -1.30 9.91 -3.64
N PRO A 239 -2.12 9.31 -4.52
CA PRO A 239 -1.73 9.08 -5.90
C PRO A 239 -1.27 10.39 -6.57
N LEU A 240 -0.30 10.30 -7.48
CA LEU A 240 0.16 11.40 -8.32
C LEU A 240 -0.03 11.01 -9.78
N LEU A 241 -0.87 11.76 -10.49
CA LEU A 241 -1.08 11.62 -11.92
C LEU A 241 -0.45 12.84 -12.61
N SER A 242 0.48 12.61 -13.52
CA SER A 242 1.11 13.69 -14.28
C SER A 242 1.80 13.14 -15.54
N GLU A 243 1.60 13.81 -16.67
CA GLU A 243 2.35 13.55 -17.91
C GLU A 243 3.86 13.83 -17.76
N GLN A 244 4.23 14.65 -16.78
CA GLN A 244 5.62 15.01 -16.48
C GLN A 244 6.21 14.14 -15.36
N LEU A 245 5.50 13.11 -14.90
CA LEU A 245 5.91 12.31 -13.74
C LEU A 245 7.29 11.66 -13.93
N SER A 246 7.59 11.17 -15.15
CA SER A 246 8.92 10.64 -15.49
C SER A 246 10.02 11.67 -15.24
N ASN A 247 9.85 12.91 -15.75
CA ASN A 247 10.81 14.00 -15.57
C ASN A 247 10.91 14.43 -14.10
N GLN A 248 9.78 14.50 -13.39
CA GLN A 248 9.74 14.84 -11.97
C GLN A 248 10.48 13.82 -11.11
N LEU A 249 10.31 12.52 -11.38
CA LEU A 249 11.02 11.45 -10.69
C LEU A 249 12.52 11.46 -11.02
N GLN A 250 12.88 11.64 -12.28
CA GLN A 250 14.28 11.73 -12.70
C GLN A 250 14.99 12.90 -12.01
N ALA A 251 14.41 14.10 -12.05
CA ALA A 251 14.96 15.27 -11.37
C ALA A 251 15.09 15.06 -9.85
N LEU A 252 14.10 14.40 -9.23
CA LEU A 252 14.13 14.08 -7.81
C LEU A 252 15.24 13.08 -7.46
N ILE A 253 15.45 12.07 -8.30
CA ILE A 253 16.53 11.09 -8.12
C ILE A 253 17.89 11.78 -8.27
N ASP A 254 18.05 12.64 -9.27
CA ASP A 254 19.30 13.35 -9.54
C ASP A 254 19.68 14.35 -8.45
N ASP A 255 18.70 15.07 -7.90
CA ASP A 255 18.90 15.98 -6.76
C ASP A 255 19.26 15.22 -5.47
N ARG A 256 18.70 14.02 -5.28
CA ARG A 256 18.71 13.36 -3.97
C ARG A 256 19.72 12.25 -3.80
N LEU A 257 20.18 11.60 -4.87
CA LEU A 257 21.05 10.43 -4.80
C LEU A 257 22.38 10.67 -5.52
#